data_AF-A0A844X5W3-F1
#
_entry.id   AF-A0A844X5W3-F1
#
_cell.length_a   1.000
_cell.length_b   1.000
_cell.length_c   1.000
_cell.angle_alpha   90.00
_cell.angle_beta   90.00
_cell.angle_gamma   90.00
#
_symmetry.space_group_name_H-M   'P 1'
#
loop_
_entity.id
_entity.type
_entity.pdbx_description
1 polymer ?
#
loop_
_entity_poly.entity_id
_entity_poly.type
_entity_poly.pdbx_seq_one_letter_code
_entity_poly.pdbx_strand_id
1 'polypeptide(L)' 'MKKITEHQIVSILKEAESGIAVKELCRKYSMGNSTFYKWWEKYG' A
#
# COMPACT_ATOMS: atom_id res chain seq x y z
N MET A 1 12.19 -3.71 12.83
CA MET A 1 11.58 -3.46 11.50
C MET A 1 10.13 -3.96 11.52
N LYS A 2 9.14 -3.06 11.47
CA LYS A 2 7.73 -3.47 11.41
C LYS A 2 7.41 -3.92 9.99
N LYS A 3 7.23 -5.24 9.80
CA LYS A 3 6.78 -5.81 8.54
C LYS A 3 5.29 -5.50 8.37
N ILE A 4 4.91 -4.96 7.22
CA ILE A 4 3.49 -4.81 6.88
C ILE A 4 2.95 -6.20 6.53
N THR A 5 1.84 -6.56 7.15
CA THR A 5 1.19 -7.86 6.95
C THR A 5 0.33 -7.85 5.70
N GLU A 6 0.05 -9.02 5.13
CA GLU A 6 -0.79 -9.15 3.93
C GLU A 6 -2.15 -8.49 4.08
N HIS A 7 -2.76 -8.58 5.26
CA HIS A 7 -4.02 -7.90 5.55
C HIS A 7 -3.93 -6.36 5.46
N GLN A 8 -2.82 -5.79 5.91
CA GLN A 8 -2.55 -4.36 5.75
C GLN A 8 -2.34 -4.01 4.28
N ILE A 9 -1.60 -4.83 3.51
CA ILE A 9 -1.40 -4.65 2.07
C ILE A 9 -2.74 -4.52 1.34
N VAL A 10 -3.66 -5.47 1.56
CA VAL A 10 -4.99 -5.47 0.93
C VAL A 10 -5.82 -4.25 1.35
N SER A 11 -5.73 -3.84 2.61
CA SER A 11 -6.41 -2.61 3.09
C SER A 11 -5.89 -1.36 2.38
N ILE A 12 -4.56 -1.27 2.19
CA ILE A 12 -3.89 -0.15 1.54
C ILE A 12 -4.25 -0.09 0.05
N LEU A 13 -4.31 -1.24 -0.64
CA LEU A 13 -4.74 -1.31 -2.04
C LEU A 13 -6.20 -0.86 -2.18
N LYS A 14 -7.09 -1.29 -1.27
CA LYS A 14 -8.48 -0.82 -1.22
C LYS A 14 -8.58 0.69 -0.98
N GLU A 15 -7.76 1.27 -0.10
CA GLU A 15 -7.72 2.72 0.10
C GLU A 15 -7.28 3.44 -1.19
N ALA A 16 -6.31 2.89 -1.92
CA ALA A 16 -5.89 3.44 -3.20
C ALA A 16 -6.99 3.36 -4.27
N GLU A 17 -7.70 2.22 -4.37
CA GLU A 17 -8.86 2.06 -5.26
C GLU A 17 -10.02 3.00 -4.90
N SER A 18 -10.18 3.31 -3.61
CA SER A 18 -11.14 4.30 -3.12
C SER A 18 -10.78 5.74 -3.53
N GLY A 19 -9.66 5.95 -4.23
CA GLY A 19 -9.22 7.24 -4.75
C GLY A 19 -8.16 7.93 -3.89
N ILE A 20 -7.61 7.27 -2.86
CA ILE A 20 -6.52 7.86 -2.07
C ILE A 20 -5.22 7.80 -2.87
N ALA A 21 -4.53 8.93 -2.97
CA ALA A 21 -3.25 9.00 -3.64
C ALA A 21 -2.20 8.11 -2.94
N VAL A 22 -1.48 7.30 -3.73
CA VAL A 22 -0.39 6.42 -3.27
C VAL A 22 0.64 7.17 -2.42
N LYS A 23 0.88 8.46 -2.72
CA LYS A 23 1.82 9.32 -1.99
C LYS A 23 1.38 9.55 -0.53
N GLU A 24 0.08 9.66 -0.30
CA GLU A 24 -0.50 9.78 1.05
C GLU A 24 -0.43 8.46 1.79
N LEU A 25 -0.70 7.33 1.12
CA LEU A 25 -0.55 6.00 1.70
C LEU A 25 0.91 5.70 2.07
N CYS A 26 1.85 6.06 1.20
CA CYS A 26 3.29 5.99 1.43
C CYS A 26 3.70 6.77 2.68
N ARG A 27 3.16 7.97 2.91
CA ARG A 27 3.37 8.75 4.14
C ARG A 27 2.71 8.14 5.37
N LYS A 28 1.43 7.75 5.28
CA LYS A 28 0.62 7.21 6.38
C LYS A 28 1.18 5.91 6.94
N TYR A 29 1.61 5.03 6.05
CA TYR A 29 2.12 3.71 6.40
C TYR A 29 3.66 3.63 6.38
N SER A 30 4.33 4.77 6.17
CA SER A 30 5.80 4.86 6.07
C SER A 30 6.39 3.81 5.13
N MET A 31 5.77 3.66 3.95
CA MET A 31 6.15 2.70 2.92
C MET A 31 6.88 3.37 1.77
N GLY A 32 7.64 2.63 0.98
CA GLY A 32 8.14 3.12 -0.30
C GLY A 32 7.11 2.94 -1.42
N ASN A 33 7.01 3.90 -2.34
CA ASN A 33 6.21 3.77 -3.57
C ASN A 33 6.51 2.47 -4.33
N SER A 34 7.79 2.08 -4.40
CA SER A 34 8.23 0.84 -5.05
C SER A 34 7.66 -0.43 -4.41
N THR A 35 7.38 -0.41 -3.10
CA THR A 35 6.75 -1.53 -2.39
C THR A 35 5.26 -1.61 -2.73
N PHE A 36 4.60 -0.46 -2.84
CA PHE A 36 3.18 -0.40 -3.19
C PHE A 36 2.90 -0.94 -4.60
N TYR A 37 3.70 -0.55 -5.61
CA TYR A 37 3.53 -1.09 -6.96
C TYR A 37 3.75 -2.61 -7.03
N LYS A 38 4.75 -3.14 -6.30
CA LYS A 38 4.95 -4.59 -6.15
C LYS A 38 3.74 -5.31 -5.58
N TRP A 39 2.98 -4.67 -4.70
CA TRP A 39 1.75 -5.23 -4.18
C TRP A 39 0.60 -5.14 -5.16
N TRP A 40 0.52 -4.05 -5.94
CA TRP A 40 -0.46 -3.95 -7.02
C TRP A 40 -0.27 -5.06 -8.06
N GLU A 41 0.97 -5.37 -8.43
CA GLU A 41 1.25 -6.48 -9.36
C GLU A 41 0.95 -7.86 -8.75
N LYS A 42 0.98 -7.99 -7.42
CA LYS A 42 0.81 -9.27 -6.72
C LYS A 42 -0.62 -9.55 -6.25
N TYR A 43 -1.35 -8.51 -5.85
CA TYR A 43 -2.66 -8.59 -5.20
C TYR A 43 -3.74 -7.75 -5.90
N GLY A 44 -3.36 -6.89 -6.84
CA GLY A 44 -4.30 -6.13 -7.67
C GLY A 44 -4.90 -6.96 -8.80
#